data_AF-A0A1C7LZY2-F1
#
_entry.id   AF-A0A1C7LZY2-F1
#
_cell.length_a   1.000
_cell.length_b   1.000
_cell.length_c   1.000
_cell.angle_alpha   90.00
_cell.angle_beta   90.00
_cell.angle_gamma   90.00
#
_symmetry.space_group_name_H-M   'P 1'
#
loop_
_entity.id
_entity.type
_entity.pdbx_description
1 polymer ?
#
loop_
_entity_poly.entity_id
_entity_poly.type
_entity_poly.pdbx_seq_one_letter_code
_entity_poly.pdbx_strand_id
1 'polypeptide(L)'
;MKQLLMFATFAPCPGEVGWPRCVRATFFVGSALVLWYLLHHQLEGIFHFFKFISESAIESITPDNCVRHANWSMDSDTHPLSWHPYGYSHVAQTSFELPVSSDLLYLIARGALSHGSIDISDSGETGSDVVQVYISAFYYHESALNRAKVCLLQPEEGKNGIGIFYQTPLYLRPHLPREDYQLWFKISLRFPSRTAGSRLIINRLETDLPIFGHQIDDIGNSVLFKSLSLRTTNVPIIVSSLTAERAILSTTNGNIQGSFNTSTTLELLTSNGAIHADVGLFSRDRYNVTKVSMRTTNGKIDSNVSLSSVSQDGTGVHSK
;
A
#
# COMPACT_ATOMS: atom_id res chain seq x y z
N MET A 1 -15.44 2.26 -17.17
CA MET A 1 -15.82 3.53 -17.82
C MET A 1 -16.07 3.24 -19.30
N LYS A 2 -17.32 2.98 -19.67
CA LYS A 2 -17.73 2.68 -21.05
C LYS A 2 -17.98 4.01 -21.79
N GLN A 3 -17.32 4.14 -22.94
CA GLN A 3 -17.61 5.02 -24.07
C GLN A 3 -18.56 6.21 -23.82
N LEU A 4 -17.97 7.40 -23.68
CA LEU A 4 -18.62 8.67 -24.03
C LEU A 4 -17.73 9.39 -25.06
N LEU A 5 -17.59 8.80 -26.25
CA LEU A 5 -17.07 9.50 -27.43
C LEU A 5 -18.28 10.18 -28.09
N MET A 6 -18.68 11.33 -27.56
CA MET A 6 -19.50 12.26 -28.33
C MET A 6 -18.63 12.83 -29.43
N PHE A 7 -18.87 12.40 -30.67
CA PHE A 7 -18.38 13.10 -31.85
C PHE A 7 -19.06 14.47 -31.90
N ALA A 8 -18.35 15.51 -31.47
CA ALA A 8 -18.74 16.87 -31.77
C ALA A 8 -18.65 17.04 -33.30
N THR A 9 -19.80 17.09 -33.97
CA THR A 9 -19.87 17.44 -35.39
C THR A 9 -19.48 18.90 -35.55
N PHE A 10 -18.23 19.13 -35.93
CA PHE A 10 -17.73 20.47 -36.25
C PHE A 10 -18.41 20.95 -37.54
N ALA A 11 -19.21 22.01 -37.45
CA ALA A 11 -19.75 22.68 -38.62
C ALA A 11 -18.60 23.26 -39.47
N PRO A 12 -18.64 23.15 -40.80
CA PRO A 12 -17.60 23.69 -41.67
C PRO A 12 -17.54 25.22 -41.56
N CYS A 13 -16.34 25.79 -41.35
CA CYS A 13 -16.16 27.24 -41.27
C CYS A 13 -16.55 27.90 -42.63
N PRO A 14 -17.33 29.00 -42.63
CA PRO A 14 -17.66 29.72 -43.86
C PRO A 14 -16.43 30.42 -44.46
N GLY A 15 -16.44 30.60 -45.79
CA GLY A 15 -15.29 30.89 -46.65
C GLY A 15 -14.41 32.11 -46.32
N GLU A 16 -13.21 32.06 -46.94
CA GLU A 16 -12.00 32.91 -47.03
C GLU A 16 -11.74 34.12 -46.09
N VAL A 17 -12.72 34.75 -45.47
CA VAL A 17 -12.53 35.94 -44.62
C VAL A 17 -12.52 35.59 -43.11
N GLY A 18 -12.89 34.35 -42.73
CA GLY A 18 -13.05 33.92 -41.33
C GLY A 18 -11.95 33.04 -40.73
N TRP A 19 -10.96 32.60 -41.51
CA TRP A 19 -9.99 31.57 -41.10
C TRP A 19 -9.21 31.89 -39.81
N PRO A 20 -8.69 33.12 -39.59
CA PRO A 20 -7.90 33.42 -38.39
C PRO A 20 -8.74 33.37 -37.09
N ARG A 21 -10.05 33.61 -37.20
CA ARG A 21 -10.98 33.57 -36.05
C ARG A 21 -11.40 32.14 -35.71
N CYS A 22 -11.61 31.28 -36.71
CA CYS A 22 -11.90 29.85 -36.49
C CYS A 22 -10.73 29.14 -35.80
N VAL A 23 -9.49 29.39 -36.24
CA VAL A 23 -8.27 28.76 -35.68
C VAL A 23 -8.01 29.19 -34.23
N ARG A 24 -8.26 30.46 -33.89
CA ARG A 24 -8.15 30.92 -32.49
C ARG A 24 -9.18 30.24 -31.59
N ALA A 25 -10.44 30.15 -32.04
CA ALA A 25 -11.51 29.53 -31.24
C ALA A 25 -11.23 28.04 -30.97
N THR A 26 -10.78 27.27 -31.97
CA THR A 26 -10.43 25.86 -31.77
C THR A 26 -9.21 25.68 -30.87
N PHE A 27 -8.21 26.56 -30.97
CA PHE A 27 -7.05 26.54 -30.08
C PHE A 27 -7.43 26.82 -28.62
N PHE A 28 -8.30 27.79 -28.35
CA PHE A 28 -8.76 28.10 -26.98
C PHE A 28 -9.56 26.96 -26.37
N VAL A 29 -10.47 26.34 -27.12
CA VAL A 29 -11.27 25.20 -26.63
C VAL A 29 -10.38 23.98 -26.36
N GLY A 30 -9.45 23.66 -27.25
CA GLY A 30 -8.50 22.57 -27.04
C GLY A 30 -7.60 22.81 -25.82
N SER A 31 -7.09 24.03 -25.67
CA SER A 31 -6.26 24.41 -24.52
C SER A 31 -7.02 24.34 -23.20
N ALA A 32 -8.27 24.81 -23.17
CA ALA A 32 -9.11 24.77 -21.98
C ALA A 32 -9.46 23.33 -21.56
N LEU A 33 -9.71 22.43 -22.52
CA LEU A 33 -9.97 21.02 -22.24
C LEU A 33 -8.73 20.30 -21.69
N VAL A 34 -7.54 20.59 -22.23
CA VAL A 34 -6.27 20.05 -21.70
C VAL A 34 -6.00 20.59 -20.30
N LEU A 35 -6.19 21.90 -20.07
CA LEU A 35 -6.00 22.51 -18.76
C LEU A 35 -6.99 21.97 -17.74
N TRP A 36 -8.26 21.78 -18.12
CA TRP A 36 -9.30 21.16 -17.30
C TRP A 36 -8.91 19.72 -16.95
N TYR A 37 -8.46 18.93 -17.92
CA TYR A 37 -8.03 17.55 -17.69
C TYR A 37 -6.84 17.48 -16.72
N LEU A 38 -5.84 18.34 -16.89
CA LEU A 38 -4.68 18.43 -15.99
C LEU A 38 -5.09 18.89 -14.59
N LEU A 39 -5.96 19.91 -14.48
CA LEU A 39 -6.52 20.37 -13.21
C LEU A 39 -7.34 19.28 -12.53
N HIS A 40 -8.19 18.56 -13.25
CA HIS A 40 -9.00 17.48 -12.69
C HIS A 40 -8.12 16.34 -12.16
N HIS A 41 -7.05 15.97 -12.86
CA HIS A 41 -6.14 14.92 -12.39
C HIS A 41 -5.33 15.34 -11.17
N GLN A 42 -4.85 16.60 -11.13
CA GLN A 42 -4.18 17.15 -9.95
C GLN A 42 -5.15 17.28 -8.77
N LEU A 43 -6.38 17.72 -9.04
CA LEU A 43 -7.42 17.89 -8.04
C LEU A 43 -7.94 16.56 -7.48
N GLU A 44 -7.99 15.47 -8.24
CA GLU A 44 -8.37 14.15 -7.69
C GLU A 44 -7.36 13.66 -6.64
N GLY A 45 -6.06 13.82 -6.89
CA GLY A 45 -5.03 13.50 -5.89
C GLY A 45 -5.16 14.35 -4.62
N ILE A 46 -5.46 15.64 -4.79
CA ILE A 46 -5.73 16.58 -3.70
C ILE A 46 -7.04 16.25 -2.98
N PHE A 47 -8.09 15.85 -3.68
CA PHE A 47 -9.37 15.45 -3.11
C PHE A 47 -9.26 14.15 -2.31
N HIS A 48 -8.44 13.18 -2.73
CA HIS A 48 -8.16 11.99 -1.93
C HIS A 48 -7.42 12.35 -0.63
N PHE A 49 -6.48 13.29 -0.70
CA PHE A 49 -5.80 13.84 0.48
C PHE A 49 -6.77 14.59 1.42
N PHE A 50 -7.66 15.43 0.88
CA PHE A 50 -8.68 16.13 1.69
C PHE A 50 -9.77 15.20 2.22
N LYS A 51 -10.18 14.18 1.46
CA LYS A 51 -11.12 13.15 1.94
C LYS A 51 -10.50 12.36 3.10
N PHE A 52 -9.21 12.05 3.02
CA PHE A 52 -8.45 11.46 4.13
C PHE A 52 -8.42 12.38 5.37
N ILE A 53 -8.27 13.70 5.18
CA ILE A 53 -8.36 14.67 6.29
C ILE A 53 -9.80 14.75 6.84
N SER A 54 -10.82 14.72 5.98
CA SER A 54 -12.24 14.85 6.35
C SER A 54 -12.78 13.63 7.10
N GLU A 55 -12.45 12.40 6.68
CA GLU A 55 -12.83 11.16 7.39
C GLU A 55 -12.05 10.95 8.70
N SER A 56 -11.06 11.78 9.00
CA SER A 56 -10.30 11.73 10.26
C SER A 56 -10.91 12.56 11.40
N ALA A 57 -12.04 13.23 11.15
CA ALA A 57 -12.70 14.08 12.14
C ALA A 57 -13.94 13.37 12.75
N ILE A 58 -13.85 13.15 14.07
CA ILE A 58 -14.97 13.06 15.03
C ILE A 58 -15.76 11.74 15.09
N GLU A 59 -15.10 10.64 15.44
CA GLU A 59 -15.72 9.61 16.30
C GLU A 59 -14.60 8.85 17.01
N SER A 60 -14.92 8.06 18.04
CA SER A 60 -13.97 7.13 18.66
C SER A 60 -13.26 6.35 17.55
N ILE A 61 -12.01 6.72 17.22
CA ILE A 61 -11.30 6.18 16.05
C ILE A 61 -10.98 4.69 16.27
N THR A 62 -11.07 4.22 17.51
CA THR A 62 -10.91 2.78 17.78
C THR A 62 -12.24 2.10 17.46
N PRO A 63 -12.26 1.19 16.48
CA PRO A 63 -13.48 0.50 16.09
C PRO A 63 -13.90 -0.50 17.18
N ASP A 64 -15.20 -0.80 17.24
CA ASP A 64 -15.81 -1.69 18.24
C ASP A 64 -15.24 -3.13 18.24
N ASN A 65 -14.58 -3.53 17.15
CA ASN A 65 -13.93 -4.84 17.00
C ASN A 65 -12.50 -4.91 17.54
N CYS A 66 -12.09 -3.95 18.36
CA CYS A 66 -10.83 -3.97 19.10
C CYS A 66 -10.91 -4.97 20.27
N VAL A 67 -10.30 -6.14 20.12
CA VAL A 67 -10.32 -7.20 21.15
C VAL A 67 -9.24 -6.97 22.21
N ARG A 68 -8.07 -6.48 21.80
CA ARG A 68 -6.94 -6.27 22.70
C ARG A 68 -6.15 -5.02 22.33
N HIS A 69 -6.04 -4.10 23.28
CA HIS A 69 -5.17 -2.93 23.13
C HIS A 69 -3.69 -3.31 23.29
N ALA A 70 -2.82 -2.54 22.63
CA ALA A 70 -1.37 -2.64 22.82
C ALA A 70 -1.00 -2.40 24.28
N ASN A 71 -0.11 -3.25 24.79
CA ASN A 71 0.53 -3.06 26.08
C ASN A 71 1.98 -2.61 25.82
N TRP A 72 2.21 -1.30 25.90
CA TRP A 72 3.49 -0.72 25.57
C TRP A 72 4.54 -1.04 26.64
N SER A 73 5.62 -1.71 26.24
CA SER A 73 6.86 -1.76 27.02
C SER A 73 7.72 -0.56 26.65
N MET A 74 7.97 0.32 27.62
CA MET A 74 8.96 1.39 27.47
C MET A 74 10.32 0.81 27.80
N ASP A 75 11.26 0.89 26.87
CA ASP A 75 12.65 0.54 27.14
C ASP A 75 13.38 1.82 27.53
N SER A 76 13.78 1.91 28.80
CA SER A 76 14.52 3.07 29.33
C SER A 76 15.97 3.10 28.88
N ASP A 77 16.51 1.95 28.45
CA ASP A 77 17.94 1.73 28.25
C ASP A 77 18.31 1.68 26.77
N THR A 78 17.35 1.40 25.87
CA THR A 78 17.53 1.75 24.46
C THR A 78 17.44 3.25 24.28
N HIS A 79 18.60 3.90 24.35
CA HIS A 79 18.80 5.06 23.52
C HIS A 79 18.41 4.67 22.09
N PRO A 80 17.43 5.35 21.47
CA PRO A 80 17.05 5.07 20.10
C PRO A 80 18.33 5.10 19.29
N LEU A 81 18.65 3.95 18.68
CA LEU A 81 19.88 3.76 17.93
C LEU A 81 20.12 5.03 17.10
N SER A 82 21.33 5.59 17.18
CA SER A 82 21.77 6.83 16.51
C SER A 82 21.54 6.87 14.99
N TRP A 83 20.97 5.80 14.44
CA TRP A 83 20.61 5.56 13.06
C TRP A 83 19.26 6.12 12.62
N HIS A 84 18.35 6.50 13.52
CA HIS A 84 17.08 7.06 13.06
C HIS A 84 17.28 8.53 12.62
N PRO A 85 17.03 8.88 11.34
CA PRO A 85 17.35 10.21 10.79
C PRO A 85 16.66 11.40 11.46
N TYR A 86 15.69 11.14 12.35
CA TYR A 86 14.91 12.17 13.01
C TYR A 86 15.33 12.39 14.48
N GLY A 87 16.13 11.51 15.09
CA GLY A 87 16.62 11.74 16.46
C GLY A 87 15.52 11.75 17.53
N TYR A 88 14.53 10.86 17.42
CA TYR A 88 13.54 10.64 18.49
C TYR A 88 14.22 10.35 19.82
N SER A 89 13.61 10.74 20.95
CA SER A 89 14.20 10.56 22.28
C SER A 89 13.77 9.27 22.97
N HIS A 90 12.62 8.71 22.58
CA HIS A 90 12.00 7.56 23.23
C HIS A 90 11.49 6.53 22.23
N VAL A 91 11.45 5.27 22.68
CA VAL A 91 10.85 4.15 21.96
C VAL A 91 9.91 3.38 22.90
N ALA A 92 8.75 3.00 22.38
CA ALA A 92 7.83 2.08 23.04
C ALA A 92 7.56 0.91 22.11
N GLN A 93 7.50 -0.30 22.66
CA GLN A 93 7.33 -1.53 21.88
C GLN A 93 6.11 -2.32 22.34
N THR A 94 5.49 -3.03 21.42
CA THR A 94 4.42 -4.00 21.70
C THR A 94 4.49 -5.12 20.67
N SER A 95 3.92 -6.27 21.00
CA SER A 95 3.80 -7.38 20.04
C SER A 95 2.39 -7.97 20.02
N PHE A 96 2.06 -8.59 18.91
CA PHE A 96 0.85 -9.37 18.70
C PHE A 96 1.19 -10.66 17.95
N GLU A 97 0.31 -11.64 18.09
CA GLU A 97 0.39 -12.91 17.39
C GLU A 97 -0.90 -13.06 16.59
N LEU A 98 -0.77 -13.31 15.29
CA LEU A 98 -1.90 -13.52 14.40
C LEU A 98 -1.87 -14.97 13.90
N PRO A 99 -2.97 -15.74 13.97
CA PRO A 99 -2.97 -17.13 13.51
C PRO A 99 -2.66 -17.21 12.01
N VAL A 100 -1.70 -18.06 11.63
CA VAL A 100 -1.38 -18.36 10.21
C VAL A 100 -2.61 -18.90 9.47
N SER A 101 -3.48 -19.63 10.18
CA SER A 101 -4.72 -20.20 9.66
C SER A 101 -5.83 -19.18 9.39
N SER A 102 -5.58 -17.89 9.62
CA SER A 102 -6.57 -16.84 9.37
C SER A 102 -6.98 -16.79 7.89
N ASP A 103 -8.27 -16.67 7.63
CA ASP A 103 -8.82 -16.41 6.30
C ASP A 103 -8.35 -15.06 5.76
N LEU A 104 -8.19 -14.09 6.66
CA LEU A 104 -7.66 -12.77 6.38
C LEU A 104 -6.73 -12.32 7.51
N LEU A 105 -5.48 -12.06 7.15
CA LEU A 105 -4.56 -11.23 7.92
C LEU A 105 -4.63 -9.81 7.39
N TYR A 106 -4.80 -8.81 8.25
CA TYR A 106 -4.86 -7.44 7.76
C TYR A 106 -4.26 -6.40 8.70
N LEU A 107 -3.72 -5.33 8.13
CA LEU A 107 -3.17 -4.20 8.87
C LEU A 107 -3.76 -2.89 8.33
N ILE A 108 -4.31 -2.07 9.22
CA ILE A 108 -4.88 -0.77 8.85
C ILE A 108 -4.28 0.35 9.70
N ALA A 109 -4.11 1.51 9.08
CA ALA A 109 -3.75 2.73 9.78
C ALA A 109 -4.76 3.84 9.45
N ARG A 110 -5.19 4.58 10.47
CA ARG A 110 -6.11 5.74 10.36
C ARG A 110 -5.60 6.89 11.20
N GLY A 111 -5.93 8.11 10.79
CA GLY A 111 -5.48 9.35 11.42
C GLY A 111 -4.31 9.99 10.68
N ALA A 112 -4.28 11.33 10.72
CA ALA A 112 -3.38 12.15 9.88
C ALA A 112 -1.89 11.96 10.15
N LEU A 113 -1.53 11.43 11.33
CA LEU A 113 -0.15 11.24 11.76
C LEU A 113 0.23 9.76 11.94
N SER A 114 -0.63 8.84 11.51
CA SER A 114 -0.29 7.41 11.45
C SER A 114 0.61 7.17 10.23
N HIS A 115 1.93 7.25 10.44
CA HIS A 115 2.95 7.07 9.41
C HIS A 115 4.14 6.27 9.94
N GLY A 116 4.87 5.62 9.03
CA GLY A 116 5.85 4.64 9.45
C GLY A 116 6.52 3.85 8.33
N SER A 117 7.01 2.67 8.69
CA SER A 117 7.35 1.60 7.76
C SER A 117 6.83 0.26 8.25
N ILE A 118 6.64 -0.66 7.30
CA ILE A 118 6.35 -2.06 7.57
C ILE A 118 7.38 -2.93 6.85
N ASP A 119 8.04 -3.78 7.63
CA ASP A 119 8.97 -4.80 7.16
C ASP A 119 8.25 -6.16 7.22
N ILE A 120 8.24 -6.89 6.10
CA ILE A 120 7.62 -8.21 5.98
C ILE A 120 8.72 -9.23 5.67
N SER A 121 8.87 -10.23 6.54
CA SER A 121 9.91 -11.26 6.44
C SER A 121 9.40 -12.63 6.88
N ASP A 122 10.16 -13.68 6.61
CA ASP A 122 9.93 -15.06 7.08
C ASP A 122 10.87 -15.46 8.24
N SER A 123 11.41 -14.47 8.94
CA SER A 123 12.32 -14.62 10.08
C SER A 123 11.65 -15.02 11.40
N GLY A 124 10.38 -15.42 11.35
CA GLY A 124 9.63 -15.88 12.52
C GLY A 124 10.07 -17.28 12.98
N GLU A 125 9.55 -17.68 14.14
CA GLU A 125 9.88 -18.97 14.74
C GLU A 125 9.54 -20.14 13.79
N THR A 126 10.50 -21.04 13.60
CA THR A 126 10.35 -22.14 12.65
C THR A 126 9.25 -23.10 13.11
N GLY A 127 8.29 -23.38 12.23
CA GLY A 127 7.19 -24.31 12.50
C GLY A 127 6.06 -23.75 13.37
N SER A 128 6.14 -22.48 13.79
CA SER A 128 5.06 -21.83 14.53
C SER A 128 3.79 -21.70 13.67
N ASP A 129 2.64 -21.66 14.34
CA ASP A 129 1.31 -21.47 13.78
C ASP A 129 0.84 -20.01 13.88
N VAL A 130 1.69 -19.11 14.38
CA VAL A 130 1.42 -17.68 14.48
C VAL A 130 2.39 -16.85 13.64
N VAL A 131 1.88 -15.75 13.10
CA VAL A 131 2.64 -14.67 12.52
C VAL A 131 2.92 -13.67 13.64
N GLN A 132 4.19 -13.40 13.90
CA GLN A 132 4.59 -12.44 14.93
C GLN A 132 4.54 -11.03 14.35
N VAL A 133 3.87 -10.12 15.05
CA VAL A 133 3.81 -8.70 14.70
C VAL A 133 4.49 -7.90 15.80
N TYR A 134 5.64 -7.31 15.51
CA TYR A 134 6.32 -6.39 16.41
C TYR A 134 6.06 -4.96 15.96
N ILE A 135 5.74 -4.08 16.90
CA ILE A 135 5.47 -2.68 16.63
C ILE A 135 6.31 -1.84 17.57
N SER A 136 7.14 -0.98 16.99
CA SER A 136 7.90 0.04 17.72
C SER A 136 7.36 1.41 17.37
N ALA A 137 7.05 2.21 18.39
CA ALA A 137 6.63 3.60 18.27
C ALA A 137 7.76 4.51 18.75
N PHE A 138 8.23 5.39 17.89
CA PHE A 138 9.31 6.34 18.16
C PHE A 138 8.72 7.73 18.34
N TYR A 139 9.06 8.41 19.44
CA TYR A 139 8.43 9.68 19.83
C TYR A 139 9.36 10.56 20.66
N TYR A 140 9.00 11.86 20.77
CA TYR A 140 9.69 12.82 21.65
C TYR A 140 8.97 13.00 22.99
N HIS A 141 7.63 13.06 22.97
CA HIS A 141 6.82 13.28 24.15
C HIS A 141 5.80 12.16 24.31
N GLU A 142 5.64 11.68 25.54
CA GLU A 142 4.67 10.62 25.88
C GLU A 142 3.23 10.99 25.49
N SER A 143 2.93 12.29 25.43
CA SER A 143 1.66 12.82 24.91
C SER A 143 1.36 12.38 23.47
N ALA A 144 2.37 12.21 22.61
CA ALA A 144 2.21 11.71 21.25
C ALA A 144 1.86 10.22 21.24
N LEU A 145 2.55 9.42 22.07
CA LEU A 145 2.26 7.99 22.22
C LEU A 145 0.85 7.77 22.78
N ASN A 146 0.44 8.55 23.78
CA ASN A 146 -0.88 8.44 24.42
C ASN A 146 -2.06 8.69 23.47
N ARG A 147 -1.84 9.45 22.39
CA ARG A 147 -2.82 9.73 21.31
C ARG A 147 -2.89 8.64 20.27
N ALA A 148 -1.87 7.79 20.18
CA ALA A 148 -1.90 6.60 19.36
C ALA A 148 -2.57 5.46 20.11
N LYS A 149 -3.52 4.80 19.44
CA LYS A 149 -4.12 3.55 19.86
C LYS A 149 -3.72 2.48 18.86
N VAL A 150 -3.13 1.41 19.36
CA VAL A 150 -2.82 0.22 18.57
C VAL A 150 -3.61 -0.94 19.15
N CYS A 151 -4.23 -1.74 18.31
CA CYS A 151 -5.06 -2.85 18.78
C CYS A 151 -5.09 -4.05 17.85
N LEU A 152 -5.31 -5.22 18.45
CA LEU A 152 -5.74 -6.44 17.80
C LEU A 152 -7.21 -6.31 17.39
N LEU A 153 -7.47 -6.46 16.10
CA LEU A 153 -8.78 -6.39 15.50
C LEU A 153 -9.27 -7.78 15.12
N GLN A 154 -10.53 -8.06 15.44
CA GLN A 154 -11.21 -9.30 15.06
C GLN A 154 -12.68 -9.02 14.72
N PRO A 155 -12.98 -8.51 13.51
CA PRO A 155 -14.32 -8.15 13.11
C PRO A 155 -15.24 -9.37 13.00
N GLU A 156 -14.67 -10.51 12.59
CA GLU A 156 -15.35 -11.77 12.39
C GLU A 156 -14.40 -12.93 12.71
N GLU A 157 -14.95 -14.12 12.92
CA GLU A 157 -14.16 -15.34 13.06
C GLU A 157 -13.26 -15.57 11.84
N GLY A 158 -12.01 -16.00 12.07
CA GLY A 158 -11.03 -16.24 11.01
C GLY A 158 -10.39 -14.99 10.40
N LYS A 159 -10.87 -13.77 10.73
CA LYS A 159 -10.28 -12.50 10.26
C LYS A 159 -9.55 -11.80 11.39
N ASN A 160 -8.22 -11.79 11.33
CA ASN A 160 -7.37 -11.25 12.38
C ASN A 160 -6.50 -10.13 11.83
N GLY A 161 -6.37 -9.03 12.55
CA GLY A 161 -5.58 -7.91 12.07
C GLY A 161 -5.10 -6.97 13.14
N ILE A 162 -4.34 -5.97 12.74
CA ILE A 162 -3.85 -4.91 13.61
C ILE A 162 -4.33 -3.56 13.09
N GLY A 163 -4.85 -2.74 13.99
CA GLY A 163 -5.20 -1.36 13.70
C GLY A 163 -4.26 -0.39 14.41
N ILE A 164 -3.82 0.65 13.69
CA ILE A 164 -3.10 1.80 14.23
C ILE A 164 -3.97 3.04 14.03
N PHE A 165 -4.35 3.70 15.12
CA PHE A 165 -5.25 4.83 15.12
C PHE A 165 -4.59 6.00 15.82
N TYR A 166 -4.42 7.11 15.12
CA TYR A 166 -3.89 8.33 15.72
C TYR A 166 -4.99 9.38 15.84
N GLN A 167 -5.25 9.83 17.06
CA GLN A 167 -6.24 10.87 17.31
C GLN A 167 -5.61 12.26 17.20
N THR A 168 -5.95 12.96 16.11
CA THR A 168 -5.64 14.37 15.97
C THR A 168 -6.70 15.20 16.69
N PRO A 169 -6.37 16.02 17.70
CA PRO A 169 -7.36 16.90 18.31
C PRO A 169 -7.89 17.89 17.27
N LEU A 170 -9.21 18.05 17.22
CA LEU A 170 -9.88 19.02 16.32
C LEU A 170 -9.48 20.47 16.60
N TYR A 171 -8.93 20.72 17.80
CA TYR A 171 -8.49 22.03 18.28
C TYR A 171 -6.96 22.16 18.31
N LEU A 172 -6.24 21.57 17.35
CA LEU A 172 -4.82 21.88 17.20
C LEU A 172 -4.68 23.38 16.97
N ARG A 173 -4.36 24.10 18.06
CA ARG A 173 -3.96 25.49 18.00
C ARG A 173 -2.76 25.55 17.04
N PRO A 174 -2.68 26.54 16.14
CA PRO A 174 -1.57 26.72 15.18
C PRO A 174 -0.16 26.82 15.79
N HIS A 175 -0.01 26.63 17.10
CA HIS A 175 1.18 26.96 17.89
C HIS A 175 1.70 25.79 18.74
N LEU A 176 1.14 24.58 18.63
CA LEU A 176 1.79 23.45 19.30
C LEU A 176 3.13 23.14 18.63
N PRO A 177 4.23 23.03 19.39
CA PRO A 177 5.53 22.61 18.86
C PRO A 177 5.40 21.32 18.06
N ARG A 178 6.15 21.24 16.96
CA ARG A 178 6.13 20.08 16.06
C ARG A 178 6.43 18.76 16.78
N GLU A 179 7.25 18.84 17.82
CA GLU A 179 7.75 17.72 18.62
C GLU A 179 6.63 17.04 19.42
N ASP A 180 5.58 17.77 19.84
CA ASP A 180 4.49 17.25 20.68
C ASP A 180 3.58 16.23 19.99
N TYR A 181 3.66 16.12 18.67
CA TYR A 181 2.83 15.21 17.87
C TYR A 181 3.64 14.36 16.90
N GLN A 182 4.97 14.39 17.01
CA GLN A 182 5.84 13.57 16.20
C GLN A 182 5.89 12.14 16.75
N LEU A 183 5.32 11.22 15.97
CA LEU A 183 5.26 9.80 16.24
C LEU A 183 5.54 9.06 14.94
N TRP A 184 6.44 8.08 14.95
CA TRP A 184 6.74 7.25 13.80
C TRP A 184 6.68 5.77 14.19
N PHE A 185 6.04 4.95 13.36
CA PHE A 185 5.86 3.53 13.63
C PHE A 185 6.78 2.68 12.77
N LYS A 186 7.41 1.68 13.39
CA LYS A 186 8.02 0.55 12.70
C LYS A 186 7.22 -0.71 12.99
N ILE A 187 6.71 -1.34 11.94
CA ILE A 187 6.01 -2.62 12.03
C ILE A 187 6.93 -3.69 11.46
N SER A 188 7.12 -4.79 12.16
CA SER A 188 7.81 -5.98 11.65
C SER A 188 6.86 -7.16 11.68
N LEU A 189 6.40 -7.58 10.51
CA LEU A 189 5.55 -8.74 10.28
C LEU A 189 6.44 -9.94 9.94
N ARG A 190 6.57 -10.87 10.88
CA ARG A 190 7.44 -12.04 10.76
C ARG A 190 6.62 -13.31 10.62
N PHE A 191 6.63 -13.86 9.41
CA PHE A 191 6.05 -15.16 9.12
C PHE A 191 6.94 -16.28 9.66
N PRO A 192 6.35 -17.38 10.15
CA PRO A 192 7.13 -18.51 10.63
C PRO A 192 7.86 -19.18 9.47
N SER A 193 9.17 -19.41 9.65
CA SER A 193 9.94 -20.15 8.68
C SER A 193 9.49 -21.62 8.63
N ARG A 194 9.64 -22.26 7.46
CA ARG A 194 9.30 -23.68 7.26
C ARG A 194 10.56 -24.47 6.98
N THR A 195 10.56 -25.74 7.37
CA THR A 195 11.64 -26.68 7.02
C THR A 195 11.80 -26.79 5.51
N ALA A 196 13.06 -26.98 5.08
CA ALA A 196 13.44 -27.04 3.67
C ALA A 196 12.51 -27.97 2.87
N GLY A 197 11.96 -27.46 1.77
CA GLY A 197 11.09 -28.19 0.86
C GLY A 197 9.59 -27.94 1.04
N SER A 198 9.16 -27.19 2.06
CA SER A 198 7.77 -26.77 2.22
C SER A 198 7.62 -25.25 2.22
N ARG A 199 6.55 -24.74 1.60
CA ARG A 199 6.21 -23.31 1.60
C ARG A 199 5.09 -23.05 2.59
N LEU A 200 5.18 -21.95 3.32
CA LEU A 200 4.10 -21.42 4.12
C LEU A 200 3.02 -20.86 3.19
N ILE A 201 1.77 -21.31 3.33
CA ILE A 201 0.65 -20.81 2.55
C ILE A 201 -0.15 -19.83 3.41
N ILE A 202 -0.27 -18.59 2.95
CA ILE A 202 -1.11 -17.57 3.57
C ILE A 202 -2.34 -17.34 2.70
N ASN A 203 -3.53 -17.49 3.27
CA ASN A 203 -4.78 -17.34 2.53
C ASN A 203 -4.93 -15.92 1.98
N ARG A 204 -4.89 -14.91 2.86
CA ARG A 204 -5.00 -13.52 2.43
C ARG A 204 -4.23 -12.59 3.37
N LEU A 205 -3.45 -11.69 2.78
CA LEU A 205 -2.83 -10.57 3.48
C LEU A 205 -3.28 -9.26 2.84
N GLU A 206 -3.83 -8.36 3.63
CA GLU A 206 -4.22 -7.02 3.20
C GLU A 206 -3.57 -5.95 4.08
N THR A 207 -3.01 -4.91 3.47
CA THR A 207 -2.55 -3.73 4.22
C THR A 207 -3.14 -2.48 3.61
N ASP A 208 -3.60 -1.59 4.48
CA ASP A 208 -4.07 -0.27 4.13
C ASP A 208 -3.44 0.75 5.07
N LEU A 209 -2.23 1.18 4.68
CA LEU A 209 -1.32 1.95 5.49
C LEU A 209 -0.87 3.21 4.70
N PRO A 210 -1.69 4.28 4.64
CA PRO A 210 -1.51 5.38 3.69
C PRO A 210 -0.15 6.09 3.69
N ILE A 211 0.60 6.08 4.80
CA ILE A 211 1.93 6.70 4.90
C ILE A 211 2.93 5.73 5.53
N PHE A 212 2.84 4.46 5.15
CA PHE A 212 3.83 3.45 5.55
C PHE A 212 4.59 2.94 4.34
N GLY A 213 5.92 3.05 4.37
CA GLY A 213 6.77 2.42 3.38
C GLY A 213 6.70 0.90 3.59
N HIS A 214 6.49 0.16 2.51
CA HIS A 214 6.45 -1.29 2.55
C HIS A 214 7.80 -1.85 2.10
N GLN A 215 8.44 -2.62 2.95
CA GLN A 215 9.64 -3.38 2.63
C GLN A 215 9.34 -4.87 2.82
N ILE A 216 9.52 -5.64 1.76
CA ILE A 216 9.30 -7.09 1.76
C ILE A 216 10.63 -7.77 1.43
N ASP A 217 11.08 -8.65 2.31
CA ASP A 217 12.33 -9.40 2.16
C ASP A 217 12.22 -10.49 1.07
N ASP A 218 13.28 -11.29 0.88
CA ASP A 218 13.27 -12.40 -0.09
C ASP A 218 12.49 -13.61 0.46
N ILE A 219 11.17 -13.47 0.46
CA ILE A 219 10.23 -14.49 0.96
C ILE A 219 9.58 -15.30 -0.16
N GLY A 220 9.92 -15.02 -1.42
CA GLY A 220 9.29 -15.65 -2.58
C GLY A 220 9.45 -17.17 -2.64
N ASN A 221 10.49 -17.72 -2.00
CA ASN A 221 10.73 -19.17 -1.94
C ASN A 221 10.12 -19.85 -0.71
N SER A 222 9.83 -19.10 0.35
CA SER A 222 9.37 -19.62 1.65
C SER A 222 7.88 -19.38 1.89
N VAL A 223 7.30 -18.29 1.37
CA VAL A 223 5.90 -17.92 1.58
C VAL A 223 5.17 -17.80 0.24
N LEU A 224 3.97 -18.40 0.17
CA LEU A 224 3.03 -18.29 -0.94
C LEU A 224 1.74 -17.62 -0.42
N PHE A 225 1.42 -16.46 -0.97
CA PHE A 225 0.15 -15.78 -0.70
C PHE A 225 -0.90 -16.21 -1.74
N LYS A 226 -2.07 -16.71 -1.33
CA LYS A 226 -3.16 -16.87 -2.33
C LYS A 226 -3.68 -15.50 -2.78
N SER A 227 -3.80 -14.56 -1.85
CA SER A 227 -4.19 -13.18 -2.16
C SER A 227 -3.37 -12.19 -1.35
N LEU A 228 -2.73 -11.25 -2.02
CA LEU A 228 -1.98 -10.16 -1.41
C LEU A 228 -2.52 -8.82 -1.89
N SER A 229 -2.81 -7.91 -0.96
CA SER A 229 -3.10 -6.52 -1.27
C SER A 229 -2.25 -5.60 -0.40
N LEU A 230 -1.42 -4.77 -1.03
CA LEU A 230 -0.63 -3.75 -0.36
C LEU A 230 -1.07 -2.37 -0.82
N ARG A 231 -1.49 -1.52 0.11
CA ARG A 231 -1.92 -0.15 -0.18
C ARG A 231 -1.21 0.86 0.71
N THR A 232 -0.64 1.86 0.05
CA THR A 232 -0.07 3.07 0.66
C THR A 232 -0.37 4.28 -0.24
N THR A 233 0.13 5.48 0.06
CA THR A 233 -0.09 6.66 -0.79
C THR A 233 1.20 7.38 -1.15
N ASN A 234 2.05 7.72 -0.19
CA ASN A 234 3.16 8.68 -0.40
C ASN A 234 4.56 8.09 -0.33
N VAL A 235 4.65 6.78 -0.17
CA VAL A 235 5.87 6.09 0.23
C VAL A 235 6.02 4.82 -0.61
N PRO A 236 7.26 4.36 -0.78
CA PRO A 236 7.58 3.30 -1.72
C PRO A 236 7.06 1.93 -1.27
N ILE A 237 6.84 1.04 -2.23
CA ILE A 237 6.69 -0.40 -2.01
C ILE A 237 7.91 -1.09 -2.63
N ILE A 238 8.77 -1.64 -1.77
CA ILE A 238 10.03 -2.28 -2.14
C ILE A 238 9.94 -3.76 -1.80
N VAL A 239 10.12 -4.61 -2.81
CA VAL A 239 10.00 -6.06 -2.69
C VAL A 239 11.29 -6.71 -3.18
N SER A 240 12.00 -7.44 -2.33
CA SER A 240 13.15 -8.22 -2.77
C SER A 240 12.67 -9.37 -3.66
N SER A 241 11.75 -10.20 -3.17
CA SER A 241 11.15 -11.29 -3.94
C SER A 241 9.88 -11.79 -3.26
N LEU A 242 8.82 -11.98 -4.05
CA LEU A 242 7.50 -12.36 -3.56
C LEU A 242 6.83 -13.36 -4.49
N THR A 243 6.15 -14.36 -3.92
CA THR A 243 5.29 -15.29 -4.66
C THR A 243 3.84 -15.21 -4.19
N ALA A 244 2.91 -15.02 -5.13
CA ALA A 244 1.48 -14.99 -4.85
C ALA A 244 0.65 -15.68 -5.95
N GLU A 245 -0.61 -16.04 -5.69
CA GLU A 245 -1.53 -16.35 -6.78
C GLU A 245 -2.08 -15.06 -7.37
N ARG A 246 -2.63 -14.20 -6.49
CA ARG A 246 -3.10 -12.86 -6.81
C ARG A 246 -2.38 -11.82 -5.98
N ALA A 247 -1.83 -10.79 -6.61
CA ALA A 247 -1.19 -9.67 -5.93
C ALA A 247 -1.66 -8.34 -6.52
N ILE A 248 -2.04 -7.40 -5.64
CA ILE A 248 -2.37 -6.02 -5.99
C ILE A 248 -1.53 -5.10 -5.11
N LEU A 249 -0.63 -4.33 -5.72
CA LEU A 249 0.20 -3.37 -5.02
C LEU A 249 -0.17 -1.97 -5.53
N SER A 250 -0.49 -1.07 -4.60
CA SER A 250 -1.01 0.25 -4.92
C SER A 250 -0.41 1.35 -4.06
N THR A 251 0.03 2.42 -4.71
CA THR A 251 0.50 3.67 -4.09
C THR A 251 0.07 4.85 -4.96
N THR A 252 0.17 6.08 -4.49
CA THR A 252 -0.16 7.27 -5.30
C THR A 252 1.12 7.91 -5.84
N ASN A 253 2.09 8.12 -4.96
CA ASN A 253 3.33 8.86 -5.24
C ASN A 253 4.60 8.01 -5.06
N GLY A 254 4.52 6.90 -4.33
CA GLY A 254 5.64 6.00 -4.13
C GLY A 254 5.99 5.24 -5.40
N ASN A 255 7.27 4.87 -5.56
CA ASN A 255 7.65 3.87 -6.55
C ASN A 255 7.20 2.47 -6.09
N ILE A 256 7.04 1.58 -7.07
CA ILE A 256 6.87 0.15 -6.83
C ILE A 256 8.07 -0.54 -7.46
N GLN A 257 8.86 -1.26 -6.67
CA GLN A 257 10.02 -1.98 -7.17
C GLN A 257 10.11 -3.39 -6.62
N GLY A 258 10.52 -4.36 -7.45
CA GLY A 258 10.86 -5.70 -6.97
C GLY A 258 10.68 -6.86 -7.92
N SER A 259 10.85 -8.07 -7.38
CA SER A 259 10.63 -9.33 -8.09
C SER A 259 9.32 -10.00 -7.67
N PHE A 260 8.47 -10.33 -8.65
CA PHE A 260 7.11 -10.82 -8.45
C PHE A 260 6.85 -12.09 -9.23
N ASN A 261 6.53 -13.17 -8.53
CA ASN A 261 6.10 -14.43 -9.13
C ASN A 261 4.60 -14.62 -8.89
N THR A 262 3.79 -14.63 -9.95
CA THR A 262 2.35 -14.86 -9.83
C THR A 262 1.81 -15.97 -10.71
N SER A 263 0.77 -16.65 -10.23
CA SER A 263 0.11 -17.72 -11.00
C SER A 263 -1.24 -17.34 -11.60
N THR A 264 -1.91 -16.31 -11.07
CA THR A 264 -3.18 -15.80 -11.63
C THR A 264 -3.11 -14.34 -12.03
N THR A 265 -2.90 -13.40 -11.11
CA THR A 265 -2.96 -11.97 -11.43
C THR A 265 -1.93 -11.15 -10.66
N LEU A 266 -1.25 -10.26 -11.37
CA LEU A 266 -0.42 -9.21 -10.77
C LEU A 266 -0.90 -7.83 -11.22
N GLU A 267 -1.23 -6.95 -10.28
CA GLU A 267 -1.54 -5.56 -10.54
C GLU A 267 -0.59 -4.64 -9.78
N LEU A 268 0.16 -3.82 -10.49
CA LEU A 268 1.06 -2.80 -9.92
C LEU A 268 0.53 -1.41 -10.32
N LEU A 269 0.05 -0.65 -9.35
CA LEU A 269 -0.68 0.59 -9.58
C LEU A 269 -0.02 1.76 -8.84
N THR A 270 0.37 2.79 -9.59
CA THR A 270 0.79 4.08 -9.03
C THR A 270 0.26 5.23 -9.87
N SER A 271 0.26 6.46 -9.36
CA SER A 271 -0.08 7.64 -10.17
C SER A 271 1.18 8.37 -10.63
N ASN A 272 2.11 8.61 -9.70
CA ASN A 272 3.29 9.44 -9.95
C ASN A 272 4.61 8.68 -9.84
N GLY A 273 4.62 7.53 -9.14
CA GLY A 273 5.84 6.75 -8.97
C GLY A 273 6.24 5.96 -10.21
N ALA A 274 7.52 5.64 -10.31
CA ALA A 274 8.01 4.67 -11.28
C ALA A 274 7.66 3.24 -10.85
N ILE A 275 7.53 2.35 -11.83
CA ILE A 275 7.41 0.90 -11.62
C ILE A 275 8.67 0.25 -12.17
N HIS A 276 9.40 -0.48 -11.32
CA HIS A 276 10.57 -1.29 -11.70
C HIS A 276 10.35 -2.75 -11.30
N ALA A 277 10.01 -3.62 -12.23
CA ALA A 277 9.49 -4.95 -11.89
C ALA A 277 10.12 -6.09 -12.71
N ASP A 278 10.64 -7.10 -12.01
CA ASP A 278 10.94 -8.41 -12.58
C ASP A 278 9.75 -9.35 -12.33
N VAL A 279 9.03 -9.73 -13.38
CA VAL A 279 7.78 -10.47 -13.29
C VAL A 279 7.93 -11.87 -13.85
N GLY A 280 7.67 -12.89 -13.03
CA GLY A 280 7.47 -14.27 -13.44
C GLY A 280 6.00 -14.65 -13.41
N LEU A 281 5.42 -14.95 -14.57
CA LEU A 281 4.05 -15.46 -14.66
C LEU A 281 4.07 -16.97 -14.91
N PHE A 282 3.43 -17.73 -14.02
CA PHE A 282 3.40 -19.20 -14.07
C PHE A 282 1.97 -19.69 -14.28
N SER A 283 1.66 -20.21 -15.46
CA SER A 283 0.35 -20.83 -15.71
C SER A 283 0.40 -22.30 -15.28
N ARG A 284 -0.46 -22.67 -14.31
CA ARG A 284 -0.66 -24.06 -13.87
C ARG A 284 -1.79 -24.76 -14.63
N ASP A 285 -2.71 -23.98 -15.18
CA ASP A 285 -3.96 -24.47 -15.75
C ASP A 285 -4.15 -23.88 -17.15
N ARG A 286 -4.54 -24.72 -18.11
CA ARG A 286 -4.80 -24.32 -19.49
C ARG A 286 -5.97 -23.37 -19.62
N TYR A 287 -6.91 -23.42 -18.67
CA TYR A 287 -8.13 -22.63 -18.73
C TYR A 287 -8.01 -21.27 -18.05
N ASN A 288 -7.02 -21.10 -17.15
CA ASN A 288 -6.85 -19.89 -16.38
C ASN A 288 -5.66 -19.08 -16.90
N VAL A 289 -5.99 -18.00 -17.61
CA VAL A 289 -4.99 -17.06 -18.12
C VAL A 289 -4.35 -16.29 -16.98
N THR A 290 -3.03 -16.39 -16.86
CA THR A 290 -2.25 -15.54 -15.95
C THR A 290 -2.12 -14.13 -16.55
N LYS A 291 -2.42 -13.10 -15.75
CA LYS A 291 -2.48 -11.69 -16.20
C LYS A 291 -1.53 -10.81 -15.39
N VAL A 292 -0.92 -9.84 -16.06
CA VAL A 292 -0.18 -8.74 -15.43
C VAL A 292 -0.75 -7.41 -15.90
N SER A 293 -0.92 -6.45 -14.99
CA SER A 293 -1.24 -5.07 -15.33
C SER A 293 -0.36 -4.14 -14.53
N MET A 294 0.42 -3.31 -15.22
CA MET A 294 1.26 -2.28 -14.61
C MET A 294 0.78 -0.92 -15.10
N ARG A 295 0.44 -0.02 -14.18
CA ARG A 295 -0.16 1.27 -14.52
C ARG A 295 0.47 2.40 -13.70
N THR A 296 0.90 3.43 -14.39
CA THR A 296 1.32 4.72 -13.84
C THR A 296 0.85 5.84 -14.75
N THR A 297 0.53 7.00 -14.18
CA THR A 297 0.09 8.18 -14.96
C THR A 297 1.30 9.00 -15.39
N ASN A 298 2.25 9.24 -14.49
CA ASN A 298 3.36 10.16 -14.71
C ASN A 298 4.76 9.50 -14.57
N GLY A 299 4.83 8.28 -14.03
CA GLY A 299 6.09 7.57 -13.83
C GLY A 299 6.54 6.75 -15.05
N LYS A 300 7.81 6.31 -15.05
CA LYS A 300 8.30 5.31 -16.00
C LYS A 300 7.85 3.90 -15.56
N ILE A 301 7.53 3.04 -16.52
CA ILE A 301 7.46 1.59 -16.31
C ILE A 301 8.73 0.97 -16.93
N ASP A 302 9.49 0.24 -16.13
CA ASP A 302 10.65 -0.54 -16.52
C ASP A 302 10.45 -1.97 -16.02
N SER A 303 10.25 -2.93 -16.92
CA SER A 303 9.84 -4.27 -16.52
C SER A 303 10.47 -5.37 -17.38
N ASN A 304 10.94 -6.42 -16.72
CA ASN A 304 11.29 -7.68 -17.35
C ASN A 304 10.17 -8.69 -17.07
N VAL A 305 9.58 -9.28 -18.11
CA VAL A 305 8.43 -10.20 -17.96
C VAL A 305 8.77 -11.54 -18.57
N SER A 306 8.87 -12.55 -17.71
CA SER A 306 9.02 -13.96 -18.09
C SER A 306 7.70 -14.71 -17.97
N LEU A 307 7.42 -15.54 -18.96
CA LEU A 307 6.21 -16.35 -19.04
C LEU A 307 6.64 -17.82 -19.02
N SER A 308 6.07 -18.60 -18.12
CA SER A 308 6.32 -20.04 -18.07
C SER A 308 5.02 -20.82 -17.92
N SER A 309 4.92 -21.90 -18.70
CA SER A 309 3.86 -22.89 -18.58
C SER A 309 4.40 -24.06 -17.79
N VAL A 310 3.73 -24.41 -16.69
CA VAL A 310 4.02 -25.63 -15.91
C VAL A 310 3.12 -26.80 -16.36
N SER A 311 2.23 -26.57 -17.34
CA SER A 311 1.41 -27.63 -17.92
C SER A 311 2.27 -28.63 -18.69
N GLN A 312 2.03 -29.93 -18.49
CA GLN A 312 2.77 -31.03 -19.14
C GLN A 312 2.72 -30.97 -20.68
N ASP A 313 1.75 -30.26 -21.24
CA ASP A 313 1.54 -30.17 -22.69
C ASP A 313 2.07 -28.86 -23.29
N GLY A 314 2.67 -27.97 -22.50
CA GLY A 314 3.24 -26.71 -22.99
C GLY A 314 2.21 -25.70 -23.53
N THR A 315 0.93 -25.84 -23.21
CA THR A 315 -0.19 -25.05 -23.77
C THR A 315 -0.66 -23.88 -22.88
N GLY A 316 0.18 -23.38 -21.98
CA GLY A 316 -0.17 -22.26 -21.09
C GLY A 316 -0.55 -20.99 -21.88
N VAL A 317 -1.70 -20.41 -21.56
CA VAL A 317 -2.19 -19.16 -22.17
C VAL A 317 -1.85 -17.99 -21.25
N HIS A 318 -1.22 -16.95 -21.81
CA HIS A 318 -0.81 -15.74 -21.08
C HIS A 318 -1.39 -14.49 -21.76
N SER A 319 -1.81 -13.49 -20.99
CA SER A 319 -2.21 -12.18 -21.53
C SER A 319 -1.46 -11.06 -20.83
N LYS A 320 -0.91 -10.15 -21.63
CA LYS A 320 -0.31 -8.89 -21.19
C LYS A 320 -1.31 -7.74 -21.33
#